data_AF-A0A0C2N3M9-F1
#
_entry.id   AF-A0A0C2N3M9-F1
#
_cell.length_a   1.000
_cell.length_b   1.000
_cell.length_c   1.000
_cell.angle_alpha   90.00
_cell.angle_beta   90.00
_cell.angle_gamma   90.00
#
_symmetry.space_group_name_H-M   'P 1'
#
loop_
_entity.id
_entity.type
_entity.pdbx_description
1 polymer ?
#
loop_
_entity_poly.entity_id
_entity_poly.type
_entity_poly.pdbx_seq_one_letter_code
_entity_poly.pdbx_strand_id
1 'polypeptide(L)'
;MQNNQNDNIEEESTFIIISEAIIRLPGMKHFCVTLENINGSRVFVVWELIESDTNRRIIFPVNVYQEFLVIIEYFLSIGYDINDIIENTYVDMDYTRTINTEDDRIYDFNFYI
;
A
#
# COMPACT_ATOMS: atom_id res chain seq x y z
N MET A 1 -29.63 21.10 38.68
CA MET A 1 -29.95 20.91 37.24
C MET A 1 -29.00 21.82 36.48
N GLN A 2 -28.10 21.42 35.61
CA GLN A 2 -27.76 20.16 34.95
C GLN A 2 -26.22 20.07 34.89
N ASN A 3 -25.66 18.87 35.08
CA ASN A 3 -24.27 18.56 34.72
C ASN A 3 -24.18 18.53 33.20
N ASN A 4 -23.47 19.49 32.60
CA ASN A 4 -22.94 19.35 31.25
C ASN A 4 -21.61 18.57 31.36
N GLN A 5 -21.70 17.25 31.44
CA GLN A 5 -20.55 16.39 31.11
C GLN A 5 -20.63 16.08 29.63
N ASN A 6 -19.84 16.82 28.86
CA ASN A 6 -19.58 16.57 27.46
C ASN A 6 -18.58 15.40 27.40
N ASP A 7 -19.09 14.18 27.55
CA ASP A 7 -18.31 12.95 27.40
C ASP A 7 -18.08 12.68 25.91
N ASN A 8 -17.28 13.53 25.26
CA ASN A 8 -16.61 13.17 24.03
C ASN A 8 -15.47 12.21 24.39
N ILE A 9 -15.84 10.97 24.74
CA ILE A 9 -14.89 9.87 24.79
C ILE A 9 -14.52 9.60 23.33
N GLU A 10 -13.34 10.04 22.91
CA GLU A 10 -12.72 9.57 21.68
C GLU A 10 -12.60 8.04 21.80
N GLU A 11 -13.42 7.30 21.06
CA GLU A 11 -13.26 5.85 20.96
C GLU A 11 -11.85 5.58 20.41
N GLU A 12 -10.98 5.02 21.25
CA GLU A 12 -9.66 4.55 20.82
C GLU A 12 -9.88 3.56 19.68
N SER A 13 -9.31 3.89 18.52
CA SER A 13 -9.40 3.04 17.33
C SER A 13 -8.82 1.66 17.65
N THR A 14 -9.67 0.64 17.58
CA THR A 14 -9.25 -0.73 17.79
C THR A 14 -8.60 -1.23 16.51
N PHE A 15 -7.31 -1.59 16.60
CA PHE A 15 -6.59 -2.25 15.53
C PHE A 15 -6.12 -3.62 15.97
N ILE A 16 -6.27 -4.61 15.09
CA ILE A 16 -5.82 -5.99 15.32
C ILE A 16 -5.06 -6.44 14.07
N ILE A 17 -3.82 -6.87 14.24
CA ILE A 17 -3.04 -7.55 13.19
C ILE A 17 -3.56 -8.99 13.10
N ILE A 18 -4.10 -9.35 11.93
CA ILE A 18 -4.62 -10.69 11.63
C ILE A 18 -3.51 -11.60 11.09
N SER A 19 -2.65 -11.05 10.23
CA SER A 19 -1.55 -11.77 9.59
C SER A 19 -0.40 -10.81 9.30
N GLU A 20 0.82 -11.33 9.27
CA GLU A 20 2.05 -10.57 9.01
C GLU A 20 2.96 -11.35 8.04
N ALA A 21 3.60 -10.63 7.12
CA ALA A 21 4.63 -11.14 6.24
C ALA A 21 5.76 -10.11 6.11
N ILE A 22 7.00 -10.59 6.27
CA ILE A 22 8.20 -9.76 6.11
C ILE A 22 8.84 -10.06 4.75
N ILE A 23 9.03 -9.02 3.95
CA ILE A 23 9.68 -9.08 2.64
C ILE A 23 11.10 -8.52 2.78
N ARG A 24 12.09 -9.39 2.58
CA ARG A 24 13.51 -9.03 2.59
C ARG A 24 14.07 -9.12 1.17
N LEU A 25 14.43 -7.97 0.62
CA LEU A 25 15.07 -7.87 -0.68
C LEU A 25 16.57 -7.55 -0.47
N PRO A 26 17.49 -8.50 -0.71
CA PRO A 26 18.93 -8.30 -0.45
C PRO A 26 19.47 -7.07 -1.20
N GLY A 27 20.14 -6.17 -0.48
CA GLY A 27 20.67 -4.92 -1.06
C GLY A 27 19.61 -3.84 -1.31
N MET A 28 18.35 -4.09 -0.94
CA MET A 28 17.24 -3.14 -1.06
C MET A 28 16.55 -2.92 0.29
N LYS A 29 15.53 -2.06 0.29
CA LYS A 29 14.68 -1.79 1.45
C LYS A 29 13.93 -3.05 1.89
N HIS A 30 13.75 -3.20 3.19
CA HIS A 30 12.92 -4.25 3.77
C HIS A 30 11.50 -3.72 3.99
N PHE A 31 10.51 -4.57 3.80
CA PHE A 31 9.11 -4.20 3.98
C PHE A 31 8.40 -5.19 4.89
N CYS A 32 7.41 -4.69 5.63
CA CYS A 32 6.45 -5.52 6.33
C CYS A 32 5.07 -5.30 5.72
N VAL A 33 4.34 -6.39 5.56
CA VAL A 33 2.96 -6.39 5.07
C VAL A 33 2.10 -7.06 6.13
N THR A 34 1.08 -6.36 6.62
CA THR A 34 0.07 -6.92 7.50
C THR A 34 -1.30 -6.90 6.87
N LEU A 35 -2.11 -7.86 7.28
CA LEU A 35 -3.55 -7.79 7.18
C LEU A 35 -4.07 -7.33 8.53
N GLU A 36 -4.75 -6.19 8.58
CA GLU A 36 -5.25 -5.58 9.80
C GLU A 36 -6.77 -5.47 9.77
N ASN A 37 -7.39 -5.50 10.94
CA ASN A 37 -8.76 -5.07 11.15
C ASN A 37 -8.72 -3.75 11.92
N ILE A 38 -9.14 -2.67 11.27
CA ILE A 38 -9.20 -1.32 11.84
C ILE A 38 -10.66 -0.90 11.84
N ASN A 39 -11.24 -0.72 13.03
CA ASN A 39 -12.63 -0.30 13.20
C ASN A 39 -13.64 -1.14 12.40
N GLY A 40 -13.43 -2.46 12.34
CA GLY A 40 -14.30 -3.40 11.61
C GLY A 40 -14.00 -3.53 10.11
N SER A 41 -13.10 -2.70 9.58
CA SER A 41 -12.67 -2.75 8.18
C SER A 41 -11.36 -3.52 8.04
N ARG A 42 -11.32 -4.47 7.10
CA ARG A 42 -10.08 -5.19 6.79
C ARG A 42 -9.25 -4.41 5.77
N VAL A 43 -7.99 -4.18 6.10
CA VAL A 43 -7.05 -3.45 5.27
C VAL A 43 -5.72 -4.19 5.18
N PHE A 44 -5.05 -4.04 4.06
CA PHE A 44 -3.63 -4.33 3.97
C PHE A 44 -2.84 -3.08 4.35
N VAL A 45 -1.79 -3.28 5.14
CA VAL A 45 -0.84 -2.23 5.47
C VAL A 45 0.53 -2.68 5.01
N VAL A 46 1.19 -1.86 4.20
CA VAL A 46 2.56 -2.08 3.74
C VAL A 46 3.40 -0.95 4.30
N TRP A 47 4.45 -1.26 5.04
CA TRP A 47 5.39 -0.26 5.52
C TRP A 47 6.85 -0.64 5.31
N GLU A 48 7.66 0.38 5.14
CA GLU A 48 9.11 0.26 5.03
C GLU A 48 9.71 0.03 6.42
N LEU A 49 10.54 -1.01 6.57
CA LEU A 49 11.28 -1.32 7.80
C LEU A 49 12.60 -0.53 7.79
N ILE A 50 12.51 0.76 8.14
CA ILE A 50 13.67 1.65 8.29
C ILE A 50 13.93 1.97 9.76
N GLU A 51 15.20 2.22 10.10
CA GLU A 51 15.61 2.61 11.46
C GLU A 51 15.16 4.03 11.84
N SER A 52 14.65 4.82 10.89
CA SER A 52 14.19 6.19 11.13
C SER A 52 12.71 6.27 11.50
N ASP A 53 12.36 7.25 12.35
CA ASP A 53 10.98 7.56 12.78
C ASP A 53 10.00 7.96 11.65
N THR A 54 10.43 7.95 10.40
CA THR A 54 9.55 8.20 9.26
C THR A 54 8.73 6.95 8.96
N ASN A 55 7.52 6.89 9.51
CA ASN A 55 6.53 5.85 9.17
C ASN A 55 6.01 6.02 7.74
N ARG A 56 6.76 5.52 6.76
CA ARG A 56 6.26 5.35 5.38
C ARG A 56 5.41 4.09 5.32
N ARG A 57 4.10 4.28 5.43
CA ARG A 57 3.11 3.20 5.30
C ARG A 57 2.07 3.54 4.25
N ILE A 58 1.60 2.54 3.53
CA ILE A 58 0.46 2.59 2.63
C ILE A 58 -0.59 1.65 3.21
N ILE A 59 -1.81 2.16 3.37
CA ILE A 59 -2.96 1.38 3.85
C ILE A 59 -3.95 1.33 2.70
N PHE A 60 -4.35 0.13 2.28
CA PHE A 60 -5.38 -0.05 1.26
C PHE A 60 -6.41 -1.10 1.69
N PRO A 61 -7.69 -0.88 1.37
CA PRO A 61 -8.74 -1.79 1.80
C PRO A 61 -8.64 -3.14 1.08
N VAL A 62 -9.05 -4.21 1.77
CA VAL A 62 -8.94 -5.56 1.18
C VAL A 62 -9.80 -5.69 -0.07
N ASN A 63 -10.91 -4.96 -0.22
CA ASN A 63 -11.76 -5.06 -1.41
C ASN A 63 -11.04 -4.71 -2.73
N VAL A 64 -9.97 -3.91 -2.71
CA VAL A 64 -9.21 -3.53 -3.92
C VAL A 64 -7.96 -4.36 -4.19
N TYR A 65 -7.71 -5.42 -3.41
CA TYR A 65 -6.48 -6.21 -3.54
C TYR A 65 -6.32 -6.87 -4.91
N GLN A 66 -7.41 -7.27 -5.56
CA GLN A 66 -7.36 -7.93 -6.86
C GLN A 66 -6.90 -6.96 -7.95
N GLU A 67 -7.43 -5.74 -7.97
CA GLU A 67 -6.99 -4.69 -8.89
C GLU A 67 -5.52 -4.35 -8.68
N PHE A 68 -5.10 -4.27 -7.41
CA PHE A 68 -3.71 -4.05 -7.06
C PHE A 68 -2.78 -5.15 -7.59
N LEU A 69 -3.16 -6.44 -7.43
CA LEU A 69 -2.38 -7.56 -7.97
C LEU A 69 -2.27 -7.51 -9.50
N VAL A 70 -3.37 -7.20 -10.20
CA VAL A 70 -3.37 -7.06 -11.67
C VAL A 70 -2.43 -5.94 -12.12
N ILE A 71 -2.39 -4.82 -11.40
CA ILE A 71 -1.47 -3.71 -11.69
C ILE A 71 -0.01 -4.14 -11.48
N ILE A 72 0.29 -4.86 -10.39
CA ILE A 72 1.63 -5.41 -10.15
C ILE A 72 2.03 -6.38 -11.26
N GLU A 73 1.17 -7.32 -11.60
CA GLU A 73 1.42 -8.29 -12.67
C GLU A 73 1.68 -7.59 -14.01
N TYR A 74 0.91 -6.56 -14.33
CA TYR A 74 1.12 -5.72 -15.51
C TYR A 74 2.51 -5.05 -15.49
N PHE A 75 2.90 -4.39 -14.39
CA PHE A 75 4.22 -3.77 -14.32
C PHE A 75 5.37 -4.76 -14.34
N LEU A 76 5.21 -5.92 -13.71
CA LEU A 76 6.20 -7.01 -13.80
C LEU A 76 6.34 -7.48 -15.25
N SER A 77 5.23 -7.66 -15.98
CA SER A 77 5.27 -8.07 -17.39
C SER A 77 6.02 -7.07 -18.28
N ILE A 78 5.82 -5.77 -18.06
CA ILE A 78 6.59 -4.71 -18.75
C ILE A 78 8.08 -4.81 -18.41
N GLY A 79 8.43 -4.97 -17.13
CA GLY A 79 9.82 -5.10 -16.70
C GLY A 79 10.52 -6.35 -17.28
N TYR A 80 9.78 -7.44 -17.49
CA TYR A 80 10.29 -8.62 -18.18
C TYR A 80 10.57 -8.35 -19.67
N ASP A 81 9.63 -7.73 -20.38
CA ASP A 81 9.79 -7.41 -21.81
C ASP A 81 10.93 -6.41 -22.06
N ILE A 82 11.15 -5.46 -21.14
CA ILE A 82 12.19 -4.43 -21.29
C ILE A 82 13.60 -4.99 -21.06
N ASN A 83 13.78 -5.95 -20.15
CA ASN A 83 15.09 -6.62 -20.00
C ASN A 83 15.55 -7.31 -21.30
N ASP A 84 14.61 -7.72 -22.15
CA ASP A 84 14.90 -8.27 -23.48
C ASP A 84 15.10 -7.17 -24.56
N ILE A 85 14.67 -5.92 -24.32
CA ILE A 85 14.73 -4.79 -25.26
C ILE A 85 15.90 -3.82 -24.98
N ILE A 86 16.46 -3.80 -23.76
CA ILE A 86 17.56 -2.90 -23.33
C ILE A 86 18.87 -3.05 -24.13
N GLU A 87 18.97 -3.94 -25.11
CA GLU A 87 20.06 -3.84 -26.11
C GLU A 87 19.93 -2.62 -27.04
N ASN A 88 18.76 -1.98 -27.16
CA ASN A 88 18.61 -0.79 -27.99
C ASN A 88 17.50 0.17 -27.51
N THR A 89 17.91 1.40 -27.22
CA THR A 89 17.10 2.65 -27.13
C THR A 89 16.58 3.03 -25.73
N TYR A 90 16.96 4.23 -25.28
CA TYR A 90 16.34 4.93 -24.16
C TYR A 90 14.88 5.22 -24.49
N VAL A 91 13.97 4.71 -23.69
CA VAL A 91 12.54 4.97 -23.82
C VAL A 91 12.02 5.47 -22.48
N ASP A 92 11.86 6.80 -22.35
CA ASP A 92 11.12 7.42 -21.25
C ASP A 92 9.64 7.06 -21.40
N MET A 93 9.22 5.94 -20.81
CA MET A 93 7.84 5.52 -20.76
C MET A 93 7.32 5.63 -19.32
N ASP A 94 6.49 6.65 -19.08
CA ASP A 94 5.74 6.81 -17.84
C ASP A 94 4.39 6.09 -17.95
N TYR A 95 4.19 5.08 -17.10
CA TYR A 95 2.93 4.37 -16.99
C TYR A 95 2.26 4.65 -15.64
N THR A 96 1.13 5.36 -15.68
CA THR A 96 0.29 5.59 -14.50
C THR A 96 -0.96 4.72 -14.55
N ARG A 97 -1.25 4.02 -13.45
CA ARG A 97 -2.52 3.36 -13.17
C ARG A 97 -3.10 3.90 -11.87
N THR A 98 -4.42 4.02 -11.80
CA THR A 98 -5.10 4.57 -10.64
C THR A 98 -6.18 3.60 -10.17
N ILE A 99 -6.27 3.38 -8.86
CA ILE A 99 -7.40 2.72 -8.20
C ILE A 99 -8.17 3.78 -7.42
N ASN A 100 -9.47 3.88 -7.67
CA ASN A 100 -10.39 4.68 -6.87
C ASN A 100 -11.18 3.75 -5.96
N THR A 101 -11.21 4.03 -4.66
CA THR A 101 -11.95 3.23 -3.69
C THR A 101 -13.32 3.84 -3.40
N GLU A 102 -14.21 3.04 -2.81
CA GLU A 102 -15.55 3.48 -2.40
C GLU A 102 -15.53 4.59 -1.33
N ASP A 103 -14.42 4.73 -0.58
CA ASP A 103 -14.21 5.78 0.41
C ASP A 103 -13.44 6.99 -0.14
N ASP A 104 -13.53 7.23 -1.44
CA ASP A 104 -12.93 8.36 -2.18
C ASP A 104 -11.40 8.46 -2.07
N ARG A 105 -10.71 7.37 -1.70
CA ARG A 105 -9.24 7.33 -1.75
C ARG A 105 -8.78 6.98 -3.15
N ILE A 106 -7.68 7.62 -3.54
CA ILE A 106 -7.06 7.47 -4.85
C ILE A 106 -5.66 6.92 -4.63
N TYR A 107 -5.36 5.80 -5.28
CA TYR A 107 -4.05 5.15 -5.26
C TYR A 107 -3.44 5.23 -6.65
N ASP A 108 -2.40 6.06 -6.78
CA ASP A 108 -1.65 6.21 -8.03
C ASP A 108 -0.42 5.32 -8.03
N PHE A 109 -0.34 4.47 -9.05
CA PHE A 109 0.79 3.60 -9.31
C PHE A 109 1.52 4.10 -10.55
N ASN A 110 2.70 4.68 -10.31
CA ASN A 110 3.55 5.21 -11.36
C ASN A 110 4.75 4.28 -11.56
N PHE A 111 4.94 3.83 -12.80
CA PHE A 111 6.08 3.03 -13.22
C PHE A 111 6.94 3.84 -14.16
N TYR A 112 8.22 3.96 -13.80
CA TYR A 112 9.25 4.72 -14.51
C TYR A 112 10.30 3.72 -15.01
N ILE A 113 10.63 3.78 -16.30
CA ILE A 113 11.61 2.92 -16.99
C ILE A 113 12.84 3.73 -17.35
#